data_AF-A0A2G2FAA8-F1
#
_entry.id   AF-A0A2G2FAA8-F1
#
_cell.length_a   1.000
_cell.length_b   1.000
_cell.length_c   1.000
_cell.angle_alpha   90.00
_cell.angle_beta   90.00
_cell.angle_gamma   90.00
#
_symmetry.space_group_name_H-M   'P 1'
#
loop_
_entity.id
_entity.type
_entity.pdbx_description
1 polymer ?
#
loop_
_entity_poly.entity_id
_entity_poly.type
_entity_poly.pdbx_seq_one_letter_code
_entity_poly.pdbx_strand_id
1 'polypeptide(L)'
;MKKTLLLLTLSVGISGFSQTTVYTEDFETGNSFTMNTSDLGAANTNNTWLMNNTYAGGSGTLMCLGIPLNFTVAATPSQPGGITGSPNSNYMHIASQAAISNGINNASYVPADGTCFFAETNFSKMTAPISTTGLTDISFDFWYICGGSADAFGEVYYSLDGGSSWILKQSTLNNTSVWTQLSLTDAAWDNQASILFGFRFVNNTATAGAEPSFSVDQIEVISNPSACTETTSSITETVCETYTSPSGNYTWTSSNTYMDTIPNAAGCDSVITIDLTINNATIGTDVQSACDSYTWIDGNTYTASNNTATHILTNAAGCDSTVTLDLTINNSTTGTDMQTACDSYTWIDGNTYTSDNNTATHTLMNAVGCDSVVTLDLTINTVDPSISQSEIMLTANESGATYAWIDCNTMTLISGETGQSYTATANGDYAAIVTAGNCTDTSACATVNTVGIDEYQQSALVRVYPNPSNGLFSIALSKNAAVEITDLTGKSILNQNYTSGQHSVDLTNYSNGIYLVKVRGNGVVSTTKIIKH
;
A
#
# COMPACT_ATOMS: atom_id res chain seq x y z
N MET A 1 -19.03 29.22 23.85
CA MET A 1 -18.09 29.79 24.85
C MET A 1 -17.55 31.10 24.31
N LYS A 2 -17.37 32.10 25.19
CA LYS A 2 -16.96 33.47 24.86
C LYS A 2 -15.66 33.47 24.03
N LYS A 3 -15.69 34.10 22.84
CA LYS A 3 -14.49 34.41 22.07
C LYS A 3 -13.76 35.54 22.80
N THR A 4 -12.77 35.19 23.62
CA THR A 4 -11.82 36.14 24.20
C THR A 4 -10.82 36.49 23.11
N LEU A 5 -11.03 37.63 22.45
CA LEU A 5 -10.07 38.21 21.53
C LEU A 5 -8.87 38.68 22.37
N LEU A 6 -7.82 37.87 22.43
CA LEU A 6 -6.56 38.24 23.06
C LEU A 6 -5.87 39.23 22.12
N LEU A 7 -6.15 40.52 22.32
CA LEU A 7 -5.45 41.60 21.63
C LEU A 7 -4.04 41.66 22.23
N LEU A 8 -3.10 40.93 21.64
CA LEU A 8 -1.68 41.06 21.93
C LEU A 8 -1.26 42.44 21.42
N THR A 9 -1.09 43.39 22.35
CA THR A 9 -0.53 44.70 22.03
C THR A 9 0.90 44.50 21.55
N LEU A 10 1.08 44.48 20.22
CA LEU A 10 2.38 44.55 19.58
C LEU A 10 2.94 45.94 19.88
N SER A 11 3.87 46.03 20.82
CA SER A 11 4.70 47.21 20.99
C SER A 11 5.63 47.28 19.79
N VAL A 12 5.16 47.86 18.69
CA VAL A 12 6.02 48.27 17.58
C VAL A 12 6.93 49.35 18.15
N GLY A 13 8.13 48.95 18.54
CA GLY A 13 9.23 49.88 18.77
C GLY A 13 9.56 50.47 17.41
N ILE A 14 8.89 51.57 17.05
CA ILE A 14 9.31 52.39 15.92
C ILE A 14 10.64 53.01 16.34
N SER A 15 11.75 52.32 16.13
CA SER A 15 13.05 52.97 16.07
C SER A 15 12.99 53.82 14.81
N GLY A 16 12.61 55.09 14.98
CA GLY A 16 12.75 56.07 13.93
C GLY A 16 14.20 56.06 13.49
N PHE A 17 14.44 55.66 12.24
CA PHE A 17 15.74 55.79 11.61
C PHE A 17 16.03 57.29 11.53
N SER A 18 16.86 57.78 12.44
CA SER A 18 17.30 59.17 12.44
C SER A 18 18.59 59.26 11.65
N GLN A 19 18.61 60.17 10.68
CA GLN A 19 19.85 60.65 10.09
C GLN A 19 20.81 61.05 11.23
N THR A 20 22.04 60.56 11.16
CA THR A 20 23.07 60.84 12.16
C THR A 20 24.27 61.48 11.47
N THR A 21 24.55 62.75 11.77
CA THR A 21 25.76 63.43 11.31
C THR A 21 26.95 62.94 12.15
N VAL A 22 27.92 62.32 11.49
CA VAL A 22 29.13 61.74 12.08
C VAL A 22 30.26 62.77 12.12
N TYR A 23 30.35 63.62 11.09
CA TYR A 23 31.43 64.60 10.93
C TYR A 23 30.96 65.78 10.08
N THR A 24 31.50 66.97 10.36
CA THR A 24 31.30 68.19 9.56
C THR A 24 32.59 69.00 9.51
N GLU A 25 32.90 69.60 8.36
CA GLU A 25 33.99 70.56 8.19
C GLU A 25 33.60 71.69 7.24
N ASP A 26 33.73 72.92 7.70
CA ASP A 26 33.39 74.16 6.98
C ASP A 26 34.61 75.07 6.71
N PHE A 27 35.82 74.61 7.05
CA PHE A 27 37.09 75.30 6.83
C PHE A 27 37.24 76.66 7.53
N GLU A 28 36.36 77.00 8.49
CA GLU A 28 36.44 78.27 9.21
C GLU A 28 37.49 78.27 10.33
N THR A 29 37.84 77.09 10.86
CA THR A 29 38.71 76.96 12.05
C THR A 29 40.13 76.43 11.76
N GLY A 30 40.39 75.98 10.52
CA GLY A 30 41.74 75.75 9.99
C GLY A 30 42.50 74.50 10.43
N ASN A 31 41.93 73.61 11.24
CA ASN A 31 42.69 72.53 11.90
C ASN A 31 42.27 71.09 11.54
N SER A 32 41.30 70.90 10.65
CA SER A 32 40.73 69.57 10.42
C SER A 32 41.36 68.81 9.25
N PHE A 33 42.15 69.48 8.41
CA PHE A 33 42.87 68.87 7.30
C PHE A 33 44.37 69.16 7.38
N THR A 34 45.18 68.10 7.25
CA THR A 34 46.61 68.24 6.94
C THR A 34 46.73 68.47 5.45
N MET A 35 47.18 69.65 5.06
CA MET A 35 47.38 70.02 3.66
C MET A 35 48.79 69.65 3.17
N ASN A 36 48.92 69.34 1.88
CA ASN A 36 50.19 69.11 1.19
C ASN A 36 51.04 67.95 1.76
N THR A 37 50.41 66.82 2.04
CA THR A 37 51.11 65.65 2.57
C THR A 37 51.74 64.82 1.45
N SER A 38 52.68 63.94 1.81
CA SER A 38 53.37 63.06 0.88
C SER A 38 52.72 61.68 0.72
N ASP A 39 51.51 61.46 1.25
CA ASP A 39 50.89 60.13 1.31
C ASP A 39 50.52 59.56 -0.08
N LEU A 40 50.18 60.42 -1.05
CA LEU A 40 49.77 60.03 -2.41
C LEU A 40 50.45 60.85 -3.52
N GLY A 41 51.71 61.22 -3.32
CA GLY A 41 52.50 61.96 -4.30
C GLY A 41 53.59 62.81 -3.66
N ALA A 42 54.56 63.25 -4.46
CA ALA A 42 55.59 64.16 -3.97
C ALA A 42 54.97 65.53 -3.68
N ALA A 43 55.16 66.03 -2.45
CA ALA A 43 54.79 67.38 -2.04
C ALA A 43 55.65 68.41 -2.79
N ASN A 44 55.33 68.60 -4.08
CA ASN A 44 56.04 69.52 -4.96
C ASN A 44 55.57 70.95 -4.67
N THR A 45 56.49 71.91 -4.77
CA THR A 45 56.29 73.30 -4.30
C THR A 45 55.49 74.20 -5.25
N ASN A 46 54.98 73.67 -6.36
CA ASN A 46 54.43 74.49 -7.44
C ASN A 46 52.95 74.80 -7.22
N ASN A 47 52.13 73.76 -7.07
CA ASN A 47 50.78 73.88 -6.57
C ASN A 47 50.74 73.49 -5.09
N THR A 48 49.94 74.20 -4.30
CA THR A 48 49.76 73.94 -2.88
C THR A 48 48.30 74.06 -2.51
N TRP A 49 47.84 73.17 -1.64
CA TRP A 49 46.59 73.30 -0.92
C TRP A 49 46.70 74.45 0.07
N LEU A 50 45.72 75.34 0.02
CA LEU A 50 45.53 76.49 0.88
C LEU A 50 44.09 76.52 1.40
N MET A 51 43.89 77.32 2.44
CA MET A 51 42.58 77.57 3.02
C MET A 51 42.44 79.07 3.29
N ASN A 52 41.49 79.70 2.61
CA ASN A 52 41.11 81.11 2.77
C ASN A 52 39.78 81.37 2.04
N ASN A 53 39.28 82.61 2.09
CA ASN A 53 38.08 83.06 1.40
C ASN A 53 38.37 84.01 0.22
N THR A 54 39.53 83.85 -0.43
CA THR A 54 39.98 84.75 -1.51
C THR A 54 39.62 84.18 -2.89
N TYR A 55 38.45 84.56 -3.40
CA TYR A 55 37.93 84.16 -4.72
C TYR A 55 38.60 84.87 -5.91
N ALA A 56 39.70 85.58 -5.68
CA ALA A 56 40.29 86.49 -6.66
C ALA A 56 41.02 85.74 -7.79
N GLY A 57 40.44 85.83 -8.99
CA GLY A 57 41.11 85.55 -10.26
C GLY A 57 41.94 86.74 -10.74
N GLY A 58 42.61 86.60 -11.88
CA GLY A 58 43.45 87.66 -12.43
C GLY A 58 44.22 87.23 -13.66
N SER A 59 45.13 88.09 -14.13
CA SER A 59 46.03 87.77 -15.24
C SER A 59 47.47 87.82 -14.78
N GLY A 60 48.29 86.93 -15.32
CA GLY A 60 49.71 86.88 -15.05
C GLY A 60 50.50 86.40 -16.26
N THR A 61 51.82 86.32 -16.08
CA THR A 61 52.74 85.80 -17.09
C THR A 61 53.63 84.77 -16.45
N LEU A 62 53.83 83.66 -17.14
CA LEU A 62 54.74 82.59 -16.75
C LEU A 62 55.78 82.45 -17.83
N MET A 63 57.00 82.07 -17.47
CA MET A 63 58.00 81.70 -18.47
C MET A 63 57.82 80.20 -18.79
N CYS A 64 58.10 79.77 -20.03
CA CYS A 64 58.39 78.37 -20.44
C CYS A 64 59.49 78.42 -21.49
N LEU A 65 60.62 77.75 -21.24
CA LEU A 65 61.79 77.77 -22.13
C LEU A 65 62.24 79.20 -22.49
N GLY A 66 62.10 80.15 -21.56
CA GLY A 66 62.41 81.56 -21.80
C GLY A 66 61.35 82.34 -22.61
N ILE A 67 60.23 81.72 -22.96
CA ILE A 67 59.10 82.37 -23.65
C ILE A 67 58.03 82.75 -22.60
N PRO A 68 57.61 84.03 -22.53
CA PRO A 68 56.49 84.41 -21.68
C PRO A 68 55.16 83.89 -22.25
N LEU A 69 54.42 83.16 -21.43
CA LEU A 69 53.07 82.68 -21.64
C LEU A 69 52.12 83.46 -20.71
N ASN A 70 51.26 84.28 -21.31
CA ASN A 70 50.23 85.00 -20.57
C ASN A 70 49.03 84.10 -20.29
N PHE A 71 48.43 84.28 -19.13
CA PHE A 71 47.23 83.54 -18.74
C PHE A 71 46.25 84.47 -18.00
N THR A 72 44.98 84.10 -18.02
CA THR A 72 43.90 84.77 -17.30
C THR A 72 43.05 83.70 -16.63
N VAL A 73 42.80 83.84 -15.34
CA VAL A 73 41.93 82.96 -14.55
C VAL A 73 40.75 83.78 -14.06
N ALA A 74 39.55 83.24 -14.26
CA ALA A 74 38.33 83.85 -13.72
C ALA A 74 38.32 83.81 -12.19
N ALA A 75 37.64 84.75 -11.56
CA ALA A 75 37.35 84.66 -10.13
C ALA A 75 36.54 83.37 -9.84
N THR A 76 36.80 82.73 -8.71
CA THR A 76 35.97 81.62 -8.26
C THR A 76 34.56 82.15 -8.05
N PRO A 77 33.52 81.50 -8.57
CA PRO A 77 32.14 81.92 -8.33
C PRO A 77 31.83 82.01 -6.83
N SER A 78 30.96 82.94 -6.45
CA SER A 78 30.43 83.02 -5.09
C SER A 78 29.79 81.69 -4.68
N GLN A 79 30.01 81.27 -3.43
CA GLN A 79 29.39 80.08 -2.87
C GLN A 79 27.85 80.18 -2.89
N PRO A 80 27.13 79.06 -3.08
CA PRO A 80 25.68 78.99 -2.94
C PRO A 80 25.26 79.14 -1.47
N GLY A 81 23.97 79.41 -1.23
CA GLY A 81 23.45 79.59 0.13
C GLY A 81 23.42 78.32 1.01
N GLY A 82 23.74 77.15 0.45
CA GLY A 82 23.82 75.88 1.18
C GLY A 82 25.17 75.63 1.87
N ILE A 83 26.16 76.50 1.67
CA ILE A 83 27.46 76.44 2.33
C ILE A 83 27.43 77.37 3.55
N THR A 84 27.89 76.89 4.71
CA THR A 84 27.95 77.67 5.94
C THR A 84 28.89 78.86 5.77
N GLY A 85 28.49 80.08 6.15
CA GLY A 85 29.33 81.28 6.00
C GLY A 85 29.38 81.88 4.59
N SER A 86 28.67 81.30 3.62
CA SER A 86 28.55 81.80 2.24
C SER A 86 28.07 83.28 2.17
N PRO A 87 28.56 84.09 1.20
CA PRO A 87 29.50 83.74 0.13
C PRO A 87 30.98 83.99 0.46
N ASN A 88 31.31 84.25 1.72
CA ASN A 88 32.66 84.66 2.16
C ASN A 88 33.31 83.61 3.07
N SER A 89 32.86 82.36 3.00
CA SER A 89 33.41 81.29 3.82
C SER A 89 34.80 80.92 3.34
N ASN A 90 35.65 80.48 4.27
CA ASN A 90 36.92 79.88 3.90
C ASN A 90 36.65 78.56 3.20
N TYR A 91 37.44 78.25 2.18
CA TYR A 91 37.36 76.98 1.48
C TYR A 91 38.76 76.45 1.20
N MET A 92 38.88 75.14 1.14
CA MET A 92 40.14 74.49 0.80
C MET A 92 40.29 74.46 -0.72
N HIS A 93 41.41 74.93 -1.25
CA HIS A 93 41.65 74.96 -2.70
C HIS A 93 43.13 74.85 -3.06
N ILE A 94 43.39 74.49 -4.31
CA ILE A 94 44.74 74.48 -4.87
C ILE A 94 45.12 75.86 -5.41
N ALA A 95 46.32 76.32 -5.12
CA ALA A 95 46.88 77.53 -5.72
C ALA A 95 48.31 77.30 -6.17
N SER A 96 48.69 77.89 -7.30
CA SER A 96 50.08 77.92 -7.74
C SER A 96 50.86 78.99 -7.00
N GLN A 97 52.05 78.67 -6.51
CA GLN A 97 52.92 79.62 -5.82
C GLN A 97 53.28 80.84 -6.70
N ALA A 98 53.36 80.65 -8.02
CA ALA A 98 53.58 81.72 -8.99
C ALA A 98 52.34 82.59 -9.22
N ALA A 99 51.14 82.04 -9.04
CA ALA A 99 49.89 82.79 -9.13
C ALA A 99 49.67 83.64 -7.86
N ILE A 100 50.01 83.09 -6.69
CA ILE A 100 49.88 83.77 -5.39
C ILE A 100 50.68 85.08 -5.36
N SER A 101 51.91 85.10 -5.91
CA SER A 101 52.72 86.32 -5.95
C SER A 101 52.11 87.46 -6.79
N ASN A 102 51.15 87.13 -7.66
CA ASN A 102 50.36 88.06 -8.47
C ASN A 102 48.96 88.32 -7.88
N GLY A 103 48.67 87.84 -6.67
CA GLY A 103 47.36 87.99 -6.00
C GLY A 103 46.26 87.07 -6.52
N ILE A 104 46.61 86.06 -7.34
CA ILE A 104 45.68 85.07 -7.89
C ILE A 104 45.71 83.84 -6.98
N ASN A 105 44.61 83.55 -6.30
CA ASN A 105 44.57 82.52 -5.26
C ASN A 105 43.89 81.22 -5.70
N ASN A 106 43.19 81.22 -6.82
CA ASN A 106 42.36 80.10 -7.26
C ASN A 106 42.83 79.50 -8.60
N ALA A 107 44.14 79.38 -8.81
CA ALA A 107 44.70 78.92 -10.09
C ALA A 107 45.66 77.76 -9.88
N SER A 108 45.45 76.64 -10.56
CA SER A 108 46.40 75.53 -10.60
C SER A 108 47.36 75.66 -11.79
N TYR A 109 48.67 75.66 -11.55
CA TYR A 109 49.67 75.84 -12.61
C TYR A 109 51.04 75.19 -12.32
N VAL A 110 51.79 74.84 -13.38
CA VAL A 110 53.18 74.34 -13.31
C VAL A 110 54.17 75.38 -13.86
N PRO A 111 55.00 76.09 -13.05
CA PRO A 111 55.99 77.07 -13.53
C PRO A 111 57.01 76.44 -14.49
N ALA A 112 57.44 77.19 -15.50
CA ALA A 112 58.36 76.68 -16.50
C ALA A 112 59.63 77.52 -16.69
N ASP A 113 60.72 77.05 -16.12
CA ASP A 113 62.04 77.33 -16.69
C ASP A 113 62.98 76.13 -16.73
N GLY A 114 62.43 74.93 -16.97
CA GLY A 114 63.11 73.93 -17.82
C GLY A 114 62.76 72.45 -17.54
N THR A 115 61.88 71.78 -18.27
CA THR A 115 61.55 71.98 -19.69
C THR A 115 60.16 71.42 -20.06
N CYS A 116 59.13 72.05 -19.49
CA CYS A 116 57.70 71.99 -19.86
C CYS A 116 57.01 70.61 -19.83
N PHE A 117 57.31 69.80 -18.81
CA PHE A 117 56.41 68.76 -18.31
C PHE A 117 56.84 68.29 -16.91
N PHE A 118 55.96 68.42 -15.91
CA PHE A 118 55.99 67.58 -14.72
C PHE A 118 54.55 67.34 -14.29
N ALA A 119 54.07 66.13 -14.47
CA ALA A 119 52.85 65.69 -13.80
C ALA A 119 53.07 65.85 -12.29
N GLU A 120 52.15 66.53 -11.62
CA GLU A 120 52.22 66.72 -10.18
C GLU A 120 50.90 66.35 -9.54
N THR A 121 50.99 65.94 -8.27
CA THR A 121 49.82 65.60 -7.48
C THR A 121 49.99 66.09 -6.06
N ASN A 122 48.98 66.76 -5.53
CA ASN A 122 48.99 67.33 -4.19
C ASN A 122 47.88 66.69 -3.37
N PHE A 123 48.24 66.12 -2.22
CA PHE A 123 47.28 65.45 -1.35
C PHE A 123 47.01 66.25 -0.09
N SER A 124 45.75 66.28 0.34
CA SER A 124 45.32 66.74 1.64
C SER A 124 44.40 65.69 2.27
N LYS A 125 44.51 65.51 3.58
CA LYS A 125 43.75 64.51 4.33
C LYS A 125 43.23 65.06 5.64
N MET A 126 42.17 64.47 6.17
CA MET A 126 41.71 64.73 7.53
C MET A 126 42.84 64.54 8.56
N THR A 127 42.87 65.35 9.62
CA THR A 127 43.90 65.28 10.68
C THR A 127 43.65 64.14 11.67
N ALA A 128 42.39 63.74 11.86
CA ALA A 128 42.00 62.66 12.76
C ALA A 128 40.94 61.76 12.11
N PRO A 129 40.98 60.43 12.36
CA PRO A 129 39.96 59.53 11.86
C PRO A 129 38.63 59.75 12.60
N ILE A 130 37.54 59.40 11.94
CA ILE A 130 36.21 59.30 12.54
C ILE A 130 35.80 57.84 12.71
N SER A 131 34.82 57.58 13.56
CA SER A 131 34.25 56.25 13.76
C SER A 131 32.81 56.22 13.25
N THR A 132 32.50 55.20 12.46
CA THR A 132 31.15 54.86 11.99
C THR A 132 30.66 53.55 12.64
N THR A 133 31.27 53.14 13.75
CA THR A 133 30.91 51.90 14.46
C THR A 133 29.44 51.91 14.87
N GLY A 134 28.72 50.85 14.51
CA GLY A 134 27.27 50.73 14.75
C GLY A 134 26.38 51.55 13.82
N LEU A 135 26.95 52.25 12.84
CA LEU A 135 26.21 52.99 11.82
C LEU A 135 26.30 52.29 10.46
N THR A 136 25.25 52.44 9.66
CA THR A 136 25.11 51.89 8.30
C THR A 136 24.67 52.99 7.33
N ASP A 137 24.76 52.72 6.02
CA ASP A 137 24.42 53.68 4.97
C ASP A 137 25.19 55.01 5.12
N ILE A 138 26.51 54.92 5.26
CA ILE A 138 27.38 56.10 5.38
C ILE A 138 27.57 56.82 4.04
N SER A 139 27.33 58.14 4.02
CA SER A 139 27.67 59.06 2.93
C SER A 139 28.82 60.01 3.30
N PHE A 140 29.58 60.43 2.30
CA PHE A 140 30.56 61.50 2.34
C PHE A 140 30.13 62.58 1.35
N ASP A 141 29.63 63.68 1.90
CA ASP A 141 28.98 64.76 1.18
C ASP A 141 29.86 66.01 1.22
N PHE A 142 30.02 66.71 0.10
CA PHE A 142 30.80 67.95 0.06
C PHE A 142 30.42 68.82 -1.14
N TRP A 143 30.74 70.10 -1.07
CA TRP A 143 30.66 71.02 -2.20
C TRP A 143 32.01 71.15 -2.88
N TYR A 144 32.04 71.20 -4.21
CA TYR A 144 33.28 71.37 -4.96
C TYR A 144 33.13 72.23 -6.22
N ILE A 145 34.27 72.79 -6.65
CA ILE A 145 34.50 73.36 -7.97
C ILE A 145 35.79 72.77 -8.51
N CYS A 146 35.81 72.43 -9.79
CA CYS A 146 37.06 72.15 -10.50
C CYS A 146 36.84 72.47 -11.98
N GLY A 147 37.24 73.66 -12.43
CA GLY A 147 37.09 74.04 -13.84
C GLY A 147 38.05 73.29 -14.77
N GLY A 148 39.02 72.54 -14.21
CA GLY A 148 40.09 71.87 -14.94
C GLY A 148 39.65 70.87 -16.01
N SER A 149 40.62 70.32 -16.74
CA SER A 149 40.42 69.44 -17.89
C SER A 149 40.52 67.95 -17.53
N ALA A 150 40.47 67.06 -18.53
CA ALA A 150 40.76 65.63 -18.34
C ALA A 150 42.13 65.34 -17.70
N ASP A 151 43.05 66.30 -17.79
CA ASP A 151 44.40 66.20 -17.27
C ASP A 151 44.62 67.04 -16.00
N ALA A 152 43.65 67.86 -15.57
CA ALA A 152 43.73 68.63 -14.33
C ALA A 152 42.44 68.48 -13.54
N PHE A 153 42.45 67.65 -12.50
CA PHE A 153 41.23 67.20 -11.84
C PHE A 153 41.43 66.88 -10.36
N GLY A 154 40.34 66.88 -9.62
CA GLY A 154 40.26 66.39 -8.24
C GLY A 154 39.98 64.90 -8.16
N GLU A 155 40.46 64.27 -7.10
CA GLU A 155 40.15 62.90 -6.70
C GLU A 155 39.81 62.89 -5.20
N VAL A 156 38.96 61.95 -4.81
CA VAL A 156 38.60 61.68 -3.42
C VAL A 156 39.10 60.30 -3.04
N TYR A 157 39.77 60.21 -1.91
CA TYR A 157 40.30 58.98 -1.33
C TYR A 157 39.75 58.78 0.08
N TYR A 158 39.72 57.52 0.50
CA TYR A 158 39.47 57.16 1.89
C TYR A 158 40.50 56.15 2.40
N SER A 159 40.63 56.04 3.72
CA SER A 159 41.50 55.08 4.39
C SER A 159 40.78 54.46 5.58
N LEU A 160 40.88 53.13 5.71
CA LEU A 160 40.31 52.35 6.83
C LEU A 160 41.37 51.89 7.84
N ASP A 161 42.64 52.20 7.61
CA ASP A 161 43.79 51.74 8.39
C ASP A 161 44.57 52.90 9.03
N GLY A 162 43.86 53.98 9.35
CA GLY A 162 44.43 55.16 9.99
C GLY A 162 45.37 55.98 9.10
N GLY A 163 45.21 55.87 7.77
CA GLY A 163 45.98 56.63 6.79
C GLY A 163 47.25 55.94 6.31
N SER A 164 47.42 54.64 6.61
CA SER A 164 48.58 53.84 6.18
C SER A 164 48.47 53.47 4.69
N SER A 165 47.25 53.24 4.21
CA SER A 165 46.92 53.05 2.80
C SER A 165 45.68 53.86 2.42
N TRP A 166 45.58 54.24 1.15
CA TRP A 166 44.51 55.07 0.62
C TRP A 166 43.86 54.42 -0.60
N ILE A 167 42.54 54.40 -0.60
CA ILE A 167 41.70 53.81 -1.64
C ILE A 167 40.99 54.93 -2.39
N LEU A 168 41.12 54.94 -3.71
CA LEU A 168 40.46 55.92 -4.59
C LEU A 168 38.95 55.66 -4.61
N LYS A 169 38.15 56.66 -4.19
CA LYS A 169 36.68 56.59 -4.24
C LYS A 169 36.11 57.24 -5.49
N GLN A 170 36.60 58.41 -5.82
CA GLN A 170 36.12 59.22 -6.94
C GLN A 170 37.32 59.82 -7.65
N SER A 171 37.40 59.64 -8.97
CA SER A 171 38.43 60.28 -9.79
C SER A 171 37.81 61.33 -10.71
N THR A 172 38.68 62.16 -11.29
CA THR A 172 38.33 63.01 -12.45
C THR A 172 37.21 64.02 -12.15
N LEU A 173 37.22 64.63 -10.96
CA LEU A 173 36.39 65.80 -10.67
C LEU A 173 36.94 66.99 -11.46
N ASN A 174 36.29 67.34 -12.56
CA ASN A 174 36.71 68.40 -13.50
C ASN A 174 35.50 68.97 -14.27
N ASN A 175 35.71 69.96 -15.15
CA ASN A 175 34.66 70.62 -15.93
C ASN A 175 33.48 71.17 -15.10
N THR A 176 33.70 71.47 -13.83
CA THR A 176 32.70 72.01 -12.90
C THR A 176 33.07 73.44 -12.55
N SER A 177 32.46 74.41 -13.24
CA SER A 177 32.72 75.85 -13.07
C SER A 177 31.76 76.56 -12.11
N VAL A 178 30.88 75.82 -11.45
CA VAL A 178 29.95 76.30 -10.41
C VAL A 178 29.98 75.33 -9.23
N TRP A 179 29.84 75.84 -8.01
CA TRP A 179 29.80 75.02 -6.80
C TRP A 179 28.73 73.93 -6.94
N THR A 180 29.16 72.69 -6.86
CA THR A 180 28.32 71.51 -7.04
C THR A 180 28.43 70.63 -5.81
N GLN A 181 27.30 70.21 -5.28
CA GLN A 181 27.27 69.24 -4.19
C GLN A 181 27.47 67.83 -4.75
N LEU A 182 28.35 67.06 -4.14
CA LEU A 182 28.56 65.65 -4.44
C LEU A 182 28.36 64.82 -3.17
N SER A 183 27.59 63.74 -3.32
CA SER A 183 27.38 62.73 -2.29
C SER A 183 27.98 61.42 -2.76
N LEU A 184 28.94 60.88 -2.00
CA LEU A 184 29.56 59.59 -2.26
C LEU A 184 29.10 58.59 -1.20
N THR A 185 28.93 57.33 -1.57
CA THR A 185 28.58 56.24 -0.63
C THR A 185 29.43 55.00 -0.91
N ASP A 186 29.80 54.27 0.13
CA ASP A 186 30.50 52.98 0.02
C ASP A 186 30.14 52.07 1.20
N ALA A 187 29.73 50.84 0.91
CA ALA A 187 29.42 49.86 1.96
C ALA A 187 30.64 49.55 2.85
N ALA A 188 31.86 49.77 2.36
CA ALA A 188 33.08 49.62 3.17
C ALA A 188 33.22 50.68 4.27
N TRP A 189 32.43 51.76 4.24
CA TRP A 189 32.46 52.83 5.25
C TRP A 189 31.56 52.54 6.45
N ASP A 190 30.67 51.56 6.33
CA ASP A 190 29.78 51.15 7.41
C ASP A 190 30.55 50.43 8.51
N ASN A 191 30.17 50.66 9.76
CA ASN A 191 30.71 50.00 10.94
C ASN A 191 32.24 50.03 11.07
N GLN A 192 32.89 51.13 10.69
CA GLN A 192 34.35 51.28 10.77
C GLN A 192 34.77 51.92 12.08
N ALA A 193 35.78 51.35 12.74
CA ALA A 193 36.37 51.92 13.94
C ALA A 193 37.19 53.18 13.64
N SER A 194 37.71 53.30 12.41
CA SER A 194 38.58 54.38 11.97
C SER A 194 38.44 54.54 10.46
N ILE A 195 37.93 55.69 10.02
CA ILE A 195 37.91 56.10 8.62
C ILE A 195 38.45 57.52 8.47
N LEU A 196 39.24 57.74 7.43
CA LEU A 196 39.75 59.04 7.01
C LEU A 196 39.35 59.30 5.57
N PHE A 197 39.12 60.56 5.23
CA PHE A 197 38.94 61.04 3.86
C PHE A 197 40.07 62.00 3.48
N GLY A 198 40.34 62.07 2.18
CA GLY A 198 41.34 62.96 1.63
C GLY A 198 41.06 63.31 0.18
N PHE A 199 41.60 64.45 -0.23
CA PHE A 199 41.47 65.00 -1.57
C PHE A 199 42.83 65.07 -2.23
N ARG A 200 42.90 64.57 -3.45
CA ARG A 200 44.10 64.67 -4.28
C ARG A 200 43.79 65.56 -5.47
N PHE A 201 44.61 66.55 -5.70
CA PHE A 201 44.63 67.24 -6.97
C PHE A 201 45.66 66.57 -7.87
N VAL A 202 45.28 66.30 -9.12
CA VAL A 202 46.14 65.73 -10.14
C VAL A 202 46.24 66.73 -11.28
N ASN A 203 47.47 67.04 -11.68
CA ASN A 203 47.74 67.87 -12.85
C ASN A 203 48.78 67.20 -13.73
N ASN A 204 48.32 66.70 -14.88
CA ASN A 204 49.09 66.03 -15.91
C ASN A 204 49.29 66.93 -17.15
N THR A 205 48.82 68.19 -17.14
CA THR A 205 48.90 69.08 -18.32
C THR A 205 50.30 69.71 -18.51
N ALA A 206 50.67 69.91 -19.78
CA ALA A 206 51.91 70.58 -20.21
C ALA A 206 51.72 72.06 -20.62
N THR A 207 50.47 72.55 -20.66
CA THR A 207 50.13 73.89 -21.14
C THR A 207 49.06 74.53 -20.25
N ALA A 208 49.16 75.84 -20.07
CA ALA A 208 48.44 76.68 -19.13
C ALA A 208 47.02 76.22 -18.76
N GLY A 209 46.88 75.71 -17.54
CA GLY A 209 45.58 75.63 -16.87
C GLY A 209 45.09 77.04 -16.57
N ALA A 210 43.86 77.33 -16.97
CA ALA A 210 43.21 78.63 -16.81
C ALA A 210 41.83 78.44 -16.20
N GLU A 211 41.72 78.10 -14.91
CA GLU A 211 40.42 77.77 -14.30
C GLU A 211 40.42 78.09 -12.80
N PRO A 212 39.25 78.30 -12.16
CA PRO A 212 39.17 78.06 -10.73
C PRO A 212 39.59 76.61 -10.48
N SER A 213 40.68 76.46 -9.73
CA SER A 213 41.31 75.19 -9.38
C SER A 213 40.41 74.30 -8.53
N PHE A 214 40.84 73.05 -8.27
CA PHE A 214 40.09 72.16 -7.40
C PHE A 214 39.91 72.78 -6.01
N SER A 215 38.65 73.03 -5.66
CA SER A 215 38.20 73.68 -4.45
C SER A 215 37.12 72.82 -3.80
N VAL A 216 37.15 72.71 -2.48
CA VAL A 216 36.26 71.88 -1.67
C VAL A 216 35.77 72.69 -0.47
N ASP A 217 34.51 72.47 -0.10
CA ASP A 217 33.87 73.13 1.03
C ASP A 217 32.72 72.30 1.61
N GLN A 218 32.27 72.65 2.83
CA GLN A 218 31.13 72.09 3.55
C GLN A 218 31.07 70.56 3.41
N ILE A 219 32.03 69.89 4.05
CA ILE A 219 32.11 68.44 4.12
C ILE A 219 31.19 67.95 5.23
N GLU A 220 30.40 66.91 4.97
CA GLU A 220 29.58 66.20 5.94
C GLU A 220 29.74 64.68 5.76
N VAL A 221 29.88 63.94 6.86
CA VAL A 221 29.73 62.48 6.87
C VAL A 221 28.46 62.16 7.62
N ILE A 222 27.56 61.43 6.97
CA ILE A 222 26.21 61.19 7.50
C ILE A 222 25.90 59.70 7.41
N SER A 223 25.29 59.14 8.45
CA SER A 223 24.59 57.85 8.38
C SER A 223 23.12 58.13 8.09
N ASN A 224 22.62 57.61 6.96
CA ASN A 224 21.23 57.74 6.57
C ASN A 224 20.60 56.36 6.34
N PRO A 225 20.41 55.57 7.41
CA PRO A 225 19.91 54.22 7.29
C PRO A 225 18.53 54.24 6.63
N SER A 226 18.42 53.54 5.51
CA SER A 226 17.17 53.48 4.73
C SER A 226 16.05 52.91 5.60
N ALA A 227 14.89 53.58 5.60
CA ALA A 227 13.73 53.14 6.37
C ALA A 227 13.33 51.70 6.00
N CYS A 228 13.50 50.80 6.97
CA CYS A 228 13.02 49.43 6.90
C CYS A 228 11.50 49.44 6.68
N THR A 229 11.05 49.02 5.49
CA THR A 229 9.62 48.98 5.14
C THR A 229 9.08 47.58 5.39
N GLU A 230 8.23 47.44 6.40
CA GLU A 230 7.53 46.18 6.67
C GLU A 230 6.64 45.80 5.47
N THR A 231 6.59 44.51 5.17
CA THR A 231 5.77 43.97 4.08
C THR A 231 4.75 42.97 4.62
N THR A 232 3.70 42.71 3.84
CA THR A 232 2.70 41.67 4.16
C THR A 232 2.61 40.65 3.04
N SER A 233 2.45 39.37 3.40
CA SER A 233 2.20 38.28 2.44
C SER A 233 1.11 37.33 2.95
N SER A 234 0.65 36.41 2.10
CA SER A 234 -0.32 35.39 2.49
C SER A 234 -0.04 34.05 1.83
N ILE A 235 -0.29 32.96 2.56
CA ILE A 235 -0.25 31.58 2.06
C ILE A 235 -1.52 30.83 2.47
N THR A 236 -1.88 29.81 1.70
CA THR A 236 -2.99 28.90 2.00
C THR A 236 -2.45 27.48 2.07
N GLU A 237 -2.69 26.80 3.18
CA GLU A 237 -2.11 25.48 3.46
C GLU A 237 -3.21 24.50 3.88
N THR A 238 -3.06 23.24 3.47
CA THR A 238 -3.93 22.14 3.89
C THR A 238 -3.07 20.96 4.30
N VAL A 239 -3.12 20.59 5.58
CA VAL A 239 -2.26 19.54 6.15
C VAL A 239 -3.05 18.63 7.10
N CYS A 240 -2.43 17.51 7.48
CA CYS A 240 -2.98 16.58 8.46
C CYS A 240 -2.42 16.84 9.86
N GLU A 241 -3.30 16.80 10.87
CA GLU A 241 -3.02 16.92 12.31
C GLU A 241 -2.44 18.27 12.77
N THR A 242 -1.26 18.65 12.28
CA THR A 242 -0.52 19.81 12.78
C THR A 242 0.20 20.57 11.67
N TYR A 243 0.31 21.89 11.83
CA TYR A 243 1.15 22.75 10.99
C TYR A 243 2.09 23.57 11.87
N THR A 244 3.39 23.56 11.53
CA THR A 244 4.37 24.46 12.13
C THR A 244 4.53 25.70 11.26
N SER A 245 4.49 26.87 11.89
CA SER A 245 4.54 28.15 11.19
C SER A 245 5.89 28.38 10.47
N PRO A 246 5.95 29.23 9.43
CA PRO A 246 7.20 29.52 8.71
C PRO A 246 8.36 30.01 9.59
N SER A 247 8.09 30.74 10.68
CA SER A 247 9.11 31.14 11.65
C SER A 247 9.59 30.01 12.57
N GLY A 248 8.86 28.88 12.60
CA GLY A 248 9.09 27.77 13.51
C GLY A 248 8.59 27.98 14.95
N ASN A 249 8.00 29.14 15.24
CA ASN A 249 7.63 29.53 16.61
C ASN A 249 6.25 29.03 17.05
N TYR A 250 5.37 28.70 16.11
CA TYR A 250 4.01 28.27 16.40
C TYR A 250 3.72 26.91 15.79
N THR A 251 2.93 26.10 16.51
CA THR A 251 2.34 24.87 15.99
C THR A 251 0.83 24.93 16.20
N TRP A 252 0.07 24.82 15.12
CA TRP A 252 -1.38 24.86 15.14
C TRP A 252 -1.98 23.49 14.86
N THR A 253 -3.08 23.18 15.55
CA THR A 253 -3.80 21.89 15.48
C THR A 253 -5.29 22.07 15.15
N SER A 254 -5.68 23.28 14.75
CA SER A 254 -7.03 23.59 14.27
C SER A 254 -6.99 24.47 13.03
N SER A 255 -7.94 24.28 12.12
CA SER A 255 -8.13 25.15 10.96
C SER A 255 -8.50 26.57 11.40
N ASN A 256 -7.77 27.57 10.88
CA ASN A 256 -8.06 28.98 11.08
C ASN A 256 -7.17 29.84 10.18
N THR A 257 -7.41 31.15 10.20
CA THR A 257 -6.44 32.13 9.70
C THR A 257 -5.50 32.56 10.83
N TYR A 258 -4.21 32.35 10.64
CA TYR A 258 -3.15 32.72 11.59
C TYR A 258 -2.24 33.79 11.00
N MET A 259 -1.46 34.44 11.85
CA MET A 259 -0.38 35.35 11.42
C MET A 259 0.94 34.88 12.02
N ASP A 260 2.00 35.06 11.26
CA ASP A 260 3.38 34.83 11.69
C ASP A 260 4.24 36.02 11.24
N THR A 261 5.37 36.25 11.92
CA THR A 261 6.29 37.33 11.60
C THR A 261 7.63 36.74 11.19
N ILE A 262 8.07 37.06 9.98
CA ILE A 262 9.37 36.63 9.44
C ILE A 262 10.08 37.82 8.77
N PRO A 263 11.42 37.87 8.80
CA PRO A 263 12.16 38.92 8.09
C PRO A 263 11.92 38.84 6.57
N ASN A 264 11.72 39.99 5.94
CA ASN A 264 11.71 40.09 4.48
C ASN A 264 13.13 40.05 3.90
N ALA A 265 13.25 40.14 2.57
CA ALA A 265 14.55 40.10 1.89
C ALA A 265 15.52 41.23 2.32
N ALA A 266 15.01 42.34 2.87
CA ALA A 266 15.80 43.43 3.42
C ALA A 266 16.13 43.25 4.92
N GLY A 267 15.75 42.12 5.53
CA GLY A 267 15.99 41.82 6.94
C GLY A 267 14.99 42.46 7.91
N CYS A 268 13.90 43.04 7.40
CA CYS A 268 12.87 43.69 8.19
C CYS A 268 11.78 42.72 8.62
N ASP A 269 11.38 42.73 9.89
CA ASP A 269 10.22 41.97 10.36
C ASP A 269 8.97 42.29 9.49
N SER A 270 8.34 41.24 8.95
CA SER A 270 7.21 41.34 8.04
C SER A 270 6.16 40.30 8.40
N VAL A 271 4.89 40.60 8.15
CA VAL A 271 3.77 39.75 8.57
C VAL A 271 3.31 38.86 7.42
N ILE A 272 3.26 37.55 7.66
CA ILE A 272 2.62 36.59 6.77
C ILE A 272 1.29 36.14 7.38
N THR A 273 0.23 36.12 6.58
CA THR A 273 -1.09 35.58 6.94
C THR A 273 -1.23 34.17 6.38
N ILE A 274 -1.53 33.19 7.22
CA ILE A 274 -1.68 31.78 6.85
C ILE A 274 -3.16 31.41 6.94
N ASP A 275 -3.80 31.10 5.82
CA ASP A 275 -5.12 30.48 5.79
C ASP A 275 -4.97 28.96 5.85
N LEU A 276 -5.17 28.37 7.04
CA LEU A 276 -4.82 26.99 7.33
C LEU A 276 -6.06 26.10 7.46
N THR A 277 -6.08 25.03 6.69
CA THR A 277 -7.02 23.91 6.87
C THR A 277 -6.29 22.70 7.45
N ILE A 278 -6.71 22.25 8.64
CA ILE A 278 -6.22 21.02 9.27
C ILE A 278 -7.28 19.94 9.16
N ASN A 279 -6.91 18.84 8.50
CA ASN A 279 -7.69 17.63 8.41
C ASN A 279 -7.23 16.64 9.50
N ASN A 280 -8.17 15.92 10.09
CA ASN A 280 -7.88 14.94 11.14
C ASN A 280 -7.89 13.52 10.56
N ALA A 281 -7.02 12.67 11.11
CA ALA A 281 -7.11 11.23 10.96
C ALA A 281 -8.47 10.72 11.48
N THR A 282 -8.93 9.63 10.88
CA THR A 282 -10.14 8.92 11.31
C THR A 282 -9.78 7.57 11.91
N ILE A 283 -10.64 7.06 12.79
CA ILE A 283 -10.52 5.72 13.36
C ILE A 283 -11.79 4.95 13.02
N GLY A 284 -11.62 3.71 12.54
CA GLY A 284 -12.72 2.83 12.17
C GLY A 284 -12.54 1.42 12.72
N THR A 285 -13.62 0.64 12.70
CA THR A 285 -13.60 -0.79 13.01
C THR A 285 -14.21 -1.56 11.85
N ASP A 286 -13.49 -2.59 11.39
CA ASP A 286 -13.95 -3.52 10.35
C ASP A 286 -14.40 -4.82 11.00
N VAL A 287 -15.72 -5.08 11.02
CA VAL A 287 -16.31 -6.24 11.69
C VAL A 287 -16.51 -7.35 10.67
N GLN A 288 -15.85 -8.49 10.88
CA GLN A 288 -15.83 -9.61 9.95
C GLN A 288 -16.13 -10.94 10.66
N SER A 289 -16.75 -11.87 9.95
CA SER A 289 -16.95 -13.25 10.41
C SER A 289 -16.70 -14.22 9.28
N ALA A 290 -15.91 -15.26 9.55
CA ALA A 290 -15.51 -16.25 8.56
C ALA A 290 -15.33 -17.64 9.18
N CYS A 291 -15.28 -18.66 8.31
CA CYS A 291 -15.03 -20.04 8.70
C CYS A 291 -13.56 -20.42 8.48
N ASP A 292 -12.94 -21.02 9.50
CA ASP A 292 -11.56 -21.54 9.56
C ASP A 292 -10.43 -20.51 9.36
N SER A 293 -10.52 -19.66 8.35
CA SER A 293 -9.55 -18.61 8.08
C SER A 293 -10.13 -17.38 7.38
N TYR A 294 -9.47 -16.24 7.56
CA TYR A 294 -9.80 -14.99 6.88
C TYR A 294 -8.52 -14.22 6.53
N THR A 295 -8.36 -13.83 5.27
CA THR A 295 -7.28 -12.92 4.85
C THR A 295 -7.80 -11.49 4.91
N TRP A 296 -7.17 -10.65 5.73
CA TRP A 296 -7.60 -9.25 5.90
C TRP A 296 -6.85 -8.30 4.95
N ILE A 297 -7.23 -7.01 4.97
CA ILE A 297 -6.68 -5.96 4.10
C ILE A 297 -5.18 -5.71 4.31
N ASP A 298 -4.63 -6.15 5.44
CA ASP A 298 -3.20 -6.11 5.71
C ASP A 298 -2.40 -7.23 5.01
N GLY A 299 -3.11 -8.15 4.32
CA GLY A 299 -2.55 -9.29 3.62
C GLY A 299 -2.26 -10.50 4.52
N ASN A 300 -2.49 -10.42 5.83
CA ASN A 300 -2.30 -11.54 6.75
C ASN A 300 -3.52 -12.45 6.75
N THR A 301 -3.28 -13.76 6.89
CA THR A 301 -4.33 -14.76 7.04
C THR A 301 -4.47 -15.16 8.50
N TYR A 302 -5.65 -14.93 9.06
CA TYR A 302 -6.00 -15.22 10.43
C TYR A 302 -6.74 -16.54 10.50
N THR A 303 -6.26 -17.46 11.35
CA THR A 303 -6.92 -18.75 11.64
C THR A 303 -7.60 -18.77 13.02
N ALA A 304 -7.65 -17.61 13.69
CA ALA A 304 -8.33 -17.41 14.97
C ALA A 304 -8.92 -15.99 15.02
N SER A 305 -9.95 -15.79 15.83
CA SER A 305 -10.56 -14.48 16.08
C SER A 305 -9.52 -13.45 16.52
N ASN A 306 -9.67 -12.21 16.06
CA ASN A 306 -8.71 -11.14 16.31
C ASN A 306 -9.42 -9.79 16.43
N ASN A 307 -9.10 -9.03 17.49
CA ASN A 307 -9.67 -7.70 17.74
C ASN A 307 -8.61 -6.61 17.97
N THR A 308 -7.35 -6.88 17.58
CA THR A 308 -6.20 -6.00 17.82
C THR A 308 -5.41 -5.66 16.56
N ALA A 309 -5.58 -6.42 15.48
CA ALA A 309 -4.96 -6.12 14.21
C ALA A 309 -5.43 -4.75 13.70
N THR A 310 -4.46 -3.94 13.24
CA THR A 310 -4.73 -2.60 12.71
C THR A 310 -4.07 -2.42 11.36
N HIS A 311 -4.67 -1.58 10.53
CA HIS A 311 -4.13 -1.19 9.23
C HIS A 311 -4.30 0.30 9.00
N ILE A 312 -3.37 0.91 8.27
CA ILE A 312 -3.39 2.33 7.94
C ILE A 312 -3.93 2.51 6.53
N LEU A 313 -4.95 3.37 6.39
CA LEU A 313 -5.55 3.75 5.13
C LEU A 313 -5.62 5.27 5.04
N THR A 314 -5.47 5.83 3.85
CA THR A 314 -5.68 7.26 3.65
C THR A 314 -7.18 7.57 3.56
N ASN A 315 -7.67 8.50 4.37
CA ASN A 315 -9.07 8.93 4.31
C ASN A 315 -9.34 9.87 3.13
N ALA A 316 -10.61 10.24 2.92
CA ALA A 316 -11.02 11.14 1.84
C ALA A 316 -10.38 12.54 1.91
N ALA A 317 -9.89 12.95 3.09
CA ALA A 317 -9.22 14.21 3.31
C ALA A 317 -7.69 14.13 3.12
N GLY A 318 -7.17 12.97 2.70
CA GLY A 318 -5.75 12.74 2.45
C GLY A 318 -4.93 12.36 3.68
N CYS A 319 -5.56 12.12 4.84
CA CYS A 319 -4.85 11.81 6.09
C CYS A 319 -4.82 10.32 6.40
N ASP A 320 -3.67 9.86 6.87
CA ASP A 320 -3.48 8.50 7.38
C ASP A 320 -4.43 8.24 8.54
N SER A 321 -5.22 7.18 8.41
CA SER A 321 -6.31 6.80 9.31
C SER A 321 -6.16 5.34 9.69
N THR A 322 -6.58 4.99 10.90
CA THR A 322 -6.41 3.63 11.44
C THR A 322 -7.73 2.89 11.41
N VAL A 323 -7.73 1.69 10.82
CA VAL A 323 -8.83 0.73 10.96
C VAL A 323 -8.39 -0.43 11.84
N THR A 324 -9.23 -0.83 12.78
CA THR A 324 -9.03 -2.00 13.63
C THR A 324 -9.94 -3.14 13.18
N LEU A 325 -9.39 -4.33 13.02
CA LEU A 325 -10.16 -5.54 12.73
C LEU A 325 -10.90 -6.01 13.98
N ASP A 326 -12.18 -6.37 13.84
CA ASP A 326 -12.96 -7.15 14.80
C ASP A 326 -13.43 -8.42 14.09
N LEU A 327 -12.59 -9.45 14.13
CA LEU A 327 -12.77 -10.71 13.42
C LEU A 327 -13.23 -11.81 14.37
N THR A 328 -14.32 -12.48 14.00
CA THR A 328 -14.76 -13.74 14.60
C THR A 328 -14.52 -14.91 13.64
N ILE A 329 -13.59 -15.81 13.98
CA ILE A 329 -13.39 -17.09 13.27
C ILE A 329 -14.21 -18.18 13.93
N ASN A 330 -15.11 -18.78 13.16
CA ASN A 330 -15.85 -19.98 13.50
C ASN A 330 -15.13 -21.19 12.90
N ASN A 331 -15.04 -22.30 13.63
CA ASN A 331 -14.32 -23.48 13.16
C ASN A 331 -15.28 -24.50 12.54
N SER A 332 -14.87 -25.08 11.42
CA SER A 332 -15.41 -26.33 10.92
C SER A 332 -15.22 -27.44 11.96
N THR A 333 -16.06 -28.47 11.88
CA THR A 333 -16.01 -29.63 12.76
C THR A 333 -16.00 -30.90 11.95
N THR A 334 -15.48 -31.97 12.54
CA THR A 334 -15.56 -33.32 11.98
C THR A 334 -16.38 -34.23 12.88
N GLY A 335 -17.14 -35.14 12.31
CA GLY A 335 -17.92 -36.14 13.05
C GLY A 335 -17.89 -37.51 12.37
N THR A 336 -18.28 -38.54 13.13
CA THR A 336 -18.45 -39.90 12.60
C THR A 336 -19.89 -40.33 12.81
N ASP A 337 -20.53 -40.83 11.77
CA ASP A 337 -21.87 -41.41 11.81
C ASP A 337 -21.76 -42.94 11.79
N MET A 338 -22.02 -43.57 12.94
CA MET A 338 -21.93 -45.02 13.09
C MET A 338 -23.26 -45.70 12.77
N GLN A 339 -23.26 -46.57 11.77
CA GLN A 339 -24.46 -47.23 11.27
C GLN A 339 -24.25 -48.74 11.17
N THR A 340 -25.30 -49.51 11.43
CA THR A 340 -25.32 -50.96 11.22
C THR A 340 -26.63 -51.35 10.58
N ALA A 341 -26.56 -52.04 9.44
CA ALA A 341 -27.74 -52.43 8.67
C ALA A 341 -27.61 -53.83 8.06
N CYS A 342 -28.73 -54.38 7.59
CA CYS A 342 -28.80 -55.66 6.89
C CYS A 342 -28.90 -55.44 5.39
N ASP A 343 -28.10 -56.18 4.62
CA ASP A 343 -28.02 -56.21 3.15
C ASP A 343 -27.61 -54.90 2.46
N SER A 344 -28.30 -53.79 2.75
CA SER A 344 -27.97 -52.47 2.22
C SER A 344 -28.37 -51.32 3.13
N TYR A 345 -27.67 -50.20 2.97
CA TYR A 345 -27.96 -48.95 3.67
C TYR A 345 -27.81 -47.76 2.72
N THR A 346 -28.81 -46.89 2.66
CA THR A 346 -28.71 -45.62 1.91
C THR A 346 -28.34 -44.51 2.87
N TRP A 347 -27.19 -43.87 2.65
CA TRP A 347 -26.67 -42.83 3.54
C TRP A 347 -27.11 -41.42 3.12
N ILE A 348 -26.75 -40.42 3.92
CA ILE A 348 -27.13 -39.01 3.71
C ILE A 348 -26.60 -38.40 2.41
N ASP A 349 -25.58 -39.01 1.81
CA ASP A 349 -25.07 -38.61 0.49
C ASP A 349 -25.94 -39.11 -0.68
N GLY A 350 -26.97 -39.90 -0.39
CA GLY A 350 -27.90 -40.48 -1.35
C GLY A 350 -27.41 -41.78 -2.00
N ASN A 351 -26.22 -42.29 -1.66
CA ASN A 351 -25.70 -43.53 -2.19
C ASN A 351 -26.16 -44.74 -1.35
N THR A 352 -26.43 -45.86 -2.01
CA THR A 352 -26.75 -47.14 -1.37
C THR A 352 -25.50 -48.01 -1.29
N TYR A 353 -25.13 -48.41 -0.08
CA TYR A 353 -24.00 -49.26 0.24
C TYR A 353 -24.49 -50.68 0.51
N THR A 354 -23.83 -51.68 -0.07
CA THR A 354 -24.13 -53.12 0.10
C THR A 354 -22.98 -53.87 0.77
N SER A 355 -22.02 -53.13 1.34
CA SER A 355 -20.87 -53.65 2.09
C SER A 355 -20.41 -52.58 3.10
N ASP A 356 -19.58 -52.98 4.07
CA ASP A 356 -18.95 -52.06 5.03
C ASP A 356 -18.31 -50.84 4.33
N ASN A 357 -18.39 -49.68 4.99
CA ASN A 357 -17.76 -48.46 4.48
C ASN A 357 -17.34 -47.53 5.63
N ASN A 358 -16.06 -47.13 5.64
CA ASN A 358 -15.47 -46.23 6.63
C ASN A 358 -14.78 -45.00 5.99
N THR A 359 -15.09 -44.69 4.73
CA THR A 359 -14.40 -43.65 3.94
C THR A 359 -15.35 -42.66 3.28
N ALA A 360 -16.63 -43.00 3.12
CA ALA A 360 -17.62 -42.08 2.61
C ALA A 360 -17.73 -40.85 3.52
N THR A 361 -17.74 -39.68 2.91
CA THR A 361 -17.84 -38.40 3.62
C THR A 361 -18.94 -37.55 3.02
N HIS A 362 -19.55 -36.71 3.84
CA HIS A 362 -20.54 -35.74 3.41
C HIS A 362 -20.31 -34.42 4.14
N THR A 363 -20.57 -33.30 3.44
CA THR A 363 -20.42 -31.96 4.02
C THR A 363 -21.77 -31.44 4.47
N LEU A 364 -21.84 -31.00 5.71
CA LEU A 364 -23.02 -30.42 6.34
C LEU A 364 -22.65 -29.12 7.01
N MET A 365 -23.56 -28.15 7.03
CA MET A 365 -23.37 -26.92 7.79
C MET A 365 -23.55 -27.20 9.29
N ASN A 366 -22.60 -26.80 10.11
CA ASN A 366 -22.69 -26.92 11.57
C ASN A 366 -23.54 -25.79 12.20
N ALA A 367 -23.73 -25.85 13.51
CA ALA A 367 -24.55 -24.89 14.24
C ALA A 367 -24.03 -23.43 14.18
N VAL A 368 -22.75 -23.23 13.87
CA VAL A 368 -22.15 -21.89 13.72
C VAL A 368 -22.08 -21.43 12.26
N GLY A 369 -22.68 -22.19 11.34
CA GLY A 369 -22.80 -21.83 9.92
C GLY A 369 -21.60 -22.22 9.05
N CYS A 370 -20.65 -22.99 9.58
CA CYS A 370 -19.49 -23.46 8.82
C CYS A 370 -19.69 -24.85 8.24
N ASP A 371 -19.12 -25.08 7.06
CA ASP A 371 -19.09 -26.38 6.43
C ASP A 371 -18.25 -27.34 7.28
N SER A 372 -18.85 -28.46 7.66
CA SER A 372 -18.28 -29.51 8.50
C SER A 372 -18.36 -30.84 7.77
N VAL A 373 -17.44 -31.75 8.08
CA VAL A 373 -17.35 -33.06 7.42
C VAL A 373 -17.84 -34.15 8.37
N VAL A 374 -18.78 -34.97 7.92
CA VAL A 374 -19.13 -36.22 8.60
C VAL A 374 -18.62 -37.39 7.80
N THR A 375 -18.02 -38.37 8.47
CA THR A 375 -17.53 -39.61 7.89
C THR A 375 -18.44 -40.76 8.30
N LEU A 376 -18.85 -41.59 7.36
CA LEU A 376 -19.61 -42.80 7.62
C LEU A 376 -18.71 -43.87 8.23
N ASP A 377 -19.18 -44.55 9.28
CA ASP A 377 -18.65 -45.81 9.79
C ASP A 377 -19.78 -46.85 9.74
N LEU A 378 -19.87 -47.55 8.62
CA LEU A 378 -20.95 -48.48 8.29
C LEU A 378 -20.47 -49.93 8.37
N THR A 379 -21.23 -50.74 9.11
CA THR A 379 -21.16 -52.21 9.06
C THR A 379 -22.43 -52.75 8.39
N ILE A 380 -22.27 -53.53 7.31
CA ILE A 380 -23.34 -54.27 6.64
C ILE A 380 -23.23 -55.73 7.01
N ASN A 381 -24.26 -56.22 7.71
CA ASN A 381 -24.41 -57.63 8.00
C ASN A 381 -25.25 -58.29 6.89
N THR A 382 -24.86 -59.50 6.49
CA THR A 382 -25.61 -60.33 5.54
C THR A 382 -25.96 -61.65 6.22
N VAL A 383 -27.13 -62.20 5.89
CA VAL A 383 -27.52 -63.55 6.32
C VAL A 383 -27.77 -64.39 5.06
N ASP A 384 -27.30 -65.64 5.03
CA ASP A 384 -27.65 -66.58 3.97
C ASP A 384 -28.95 -67.32 4.32
N PRO A 385 -30.11 -66.95 3.75
CA PRO A 385 -31.36 -67.64 4.03
C PRO A 385 -31.45 -68.98 3.30
N SER A 386 -30.50 -69.33 2.42
CA SER A 386 -30.67 -70.51 1.56
C SER A 386 -30.71 -71.81 2.36
N ILE A 387 -31.50 -72.75 1.87
CA ILE A 387 -31.64 -74.09 2.45
C ILE A 387 -31.16 -75.14 1.45
N SER A 388 -30.51 -76.18 1.95
CA SER A 388 -30.17 -77.40 1.21
C SER A 388 -31.17 -78.51 1.56
N GLN A 389 -31.48 -79.37 0.60
CA GLN A 389 -32.44 -80.46 0.76
C GLN A 389 -31.80 -81.81 0.46
N SER A 390 -31.97 -82.77 1.38
CA SER A 390 -31.61 -84.18 1.21
C SER A 390 -32.82 -85.06 1.55
N GLU A 391 -33.51 -85.55 0.51
CA GLU A 391 -34.78 -86.27 0.64
C GLU A 391 -35.83 -85.46 1.42
N ILE A 392 -36.11 -85.85 2.66
CA ILE A 392 -37.09 -85.22 3.57
C ILE A 392 -36.46 -84.25 4.58
N MET A 393 -35.13 -84.10 4.57
CA MET A 393 -34.40 -83.21 5.47
C MET A 393 -34.05 -81.91 4.75
N LEU A 394 -34.46 -80.78 5.34
CA LEU A 394 -34.10 -79.43 4.92
C LEU A 394 -33.10 -78.86 5.94
N THR A 395 -32.06 -78.17 5.46
CA THR A 395 -31.00 -77.62 6.31
C THR A 395 -30.71 -76.18 5.89
N ALA A 396 -30.81 -75.22 6.81
CA ALA A 396 -30.34 -73.85 6.59
C ALA A 396 -28.82 -73.81 6.43
N ASN A 397 -28.34 -73.17 5.37
CA ASN A 397 -26.93 -73.18 4.99
C ASN A 397 -26.09 -72.23 5.85
N GLU A 398 -26.66 -71.10 6.30
CA GLU A 398 -26.01 -70.24 7.29
C GLU A 398 -25.72 -71.03 8.57
N SER A 399 -24.53 -70.84 9.14
CA SER A 399 -24.08 -71.57 10.33
C SER A 399 -23.94 -70.62 11.51
N GLY A 400 -24.23 -71.08 12.73
CA GLY A 400 -24.14 -70.23 13.92
C GLY A 400 -25.25 -69.17 14.04
N ALA A 401 -26.28 -69.22 13.20
CA ALA A 401 -27.50 -68.43 13.30
C ALA A 401 -28.54 -69.08 14.24
N THR A 402 -29.64 -68.38 14.48
CA THR A 402 -30.87 -68.92 15.06
C THR A 402 -31.87 -69.21 13.96
N TYR A 403 -32.64 -70.30 14.10
CA TYR A 403 -33.52 -70.79 13.04
C TYR A 403 -34.94 -70.95 13.55
N ALA A 404 -35.90 -70.76 12.65
CA ALA A 404 -37.28 -71.19 12.82
C ALA A 404 -37.81 -71.69 11.47
N TRP A 405 -38.68 -72.69 11.48
CA TRP A 405 -39.26 -73.24 10.25
C TRP A 405 -40.71 -72.83 10.09
N ILE A 406 -41.12 -72.55 8.85
CA ILE A 406 -42.50 -72.21 8.50
C ILE A 406 -43.04 -73.16 7.44
N ASP A 407 -44.34 -73.42 7.50
CA ASP A 407 -45.10 -74.03 6.40
C ASP A 407 -45.52 -72.91 5.44
N CYS A 408 -45.02 -72.95 4.21
CA CYS A 408 -45.26 -71.94 3.20
C CYS A 408 -46.72 -71.87 2.73
N ASN A 409 -47.50 -72.93 2.91
CA ASN A 409 -48.92 -72.94 2.53
C ASN A 409 -49.77 -72.16 3.54
N THR A 410 -49.40 -72.23 4.82
CA THR A 410 -50.15 -71.58 5.91
C THR A 410 -49.49 -70.30 6.41
N MET A 411 -48.22 -70.07 6.03
CA MET A 411 -47.36 -69.00 6.56
C MET A 411 -47.26 -69.02 8.09
N THR A 412 -47.39 -70.20 8.70
CA THR A 412 -47.33 -70.37 10.16
C THR A 412 -46.03 -71.01 10.61
N LEU A 413 -45.54 -70.59 11.78
CA LEU A 413 -44.38 -71.20 12.44
C LEU A 413 -44.69 -72.64 12.83
N ILE A 414 -43.75 -73.53 12.52
CA ILE A 414 -43.76 -74.91 12.96
C ILE A 414 -43.22 -74.94 14.38
N SER A 415 -44.14 -75.05 15.34
CA SER A 415 -43.85 -74.93 16.76
C SER A 415 -42.79 -75.94 17.23
N GLY A 416 -41.70 -75.44 17.80
CA GLY A 416 -40.62 -76.26 18.39
C GLY A 416 -39.44 -76.55 17.45
N GLU A 417 -39.56 -76.23 16.16
CA GLU A 417 -38.50 -76.47 15.18
C GLU A 417 -37.55 -75.27 15.10
N THR A 418 -36.53 -75.28 15.94
CA THR A 418 -35.48 -74.23 15.99
C THR A 418 -34.09 -74.73 15.61
N GLY A 419 -34.00 -75.98 15.13
CA GLY A 419 -32.74 -76.56 14.66
C GLY A 419 -32.33 -76.01 13.30
N GLN A 420 -31.03 -76.02 13.01
CA GLN A 420 -30.50 -75.70 11.67
C GLN A 420 -31.08 -76.62 10.59
N SER A 421 -31.48 -77.84 10.97
CA SER A 421 -32.15 -78.78 10.08
C SER A 421 -33.55 -79.13 10.59
N TYR A 422 -34.49 -79.31 9.64
CA TYR A 422 -35.86 -79.76 9.85
C TYR A 422 -36.13 -80.99 8.99
N THR A 423 -36.71 -82.04 9.58
CA THR A 423 -37.12 -83.24 8.84
C THR A 423 -38.64 -83.21 8.66
N ALA A 424 -39.09 -83.06 7.42
CA ALA A 424 -40.51 -82.98 7.10
C ALA A 424 -41.24 -84.30 7.41
N THR A 425 -42.36 -84.20 8.13
CA THR A 425 -43.20 -85.34 8.52
C THR A 425 -44.39 -85.57 7.59
N ALA A 426 -44.62 -84.66 6.65
CA ALA A 426 -45.65 -84.71 5.62
C ALA A 426 -45.12 -84.08 4.32
N ASN A 427 -45.78 -84.38 3.20
CA ASN A 427 -45.51 -83.63 1.97
C ASN A 427 -46.00 -82.18 2.14
N GLY A 428 -45.20 -81.22 1.70
CA GLY A 428 -45.49 -79.80 1.87
C GLY A 428 -44.34 -78.91 1.37
N ASP A 429 -44.58 -77.60 1.44
CA ASP A 429 -43.62 -76.56 1.11
C ASP A 429 -43.16 -75.87 2.39
N TYR A 430 -41.85 -75.83 2.63
CA TYR A 430 -41.28 -75.36 3.89
C TYR A 430 -40.18 -74.33 3.63
N ALA A 431 -40.05 -73.35 4.52
CA ALA A 431 -38.97 -72.37 4.50
C ALA A 431 -38.33 -72.20 5.88
N ALA A 432 -37.07 -71.80 5.90
CA ALA A 432 -36.33 -71.46 7.11
C ALA A 432 -36.29 -69.94 7.28
N ILE A 433 -36.69 -69.45 8.44
CA ILE A 433 -36.36 -68.11 8.92
C ILE A 433 -34.99 -68.22 9.60
N VAL A 434 -34.00 -67.53 9.05
CA VAL A 434 -32.62 -67.54 9.53
C VAL A 434 -32.32 -66.17 10.13
N THR A 435 -31.85 -66.15 11.38
CA THR A 435 -31.47 -64.91 12.07
C THR A 435 -30.02 -64.97 12.54
N ALA A 436 -29.15 -64.17 11.92
CA ALA A 436 -27.74 -64.02 12.24
C ALA A 436 -27.48 -62.60 12.78
N GLY A 437 -27.08 -62.49 14.05
CA GLY A 437 -26.91 -61.19 14.70
C GLY A 437 -28.23 -60.41 14.77
N ASN A 438 -28.29 -59.24 14.13
CA ASN A 438 -29.48 -58.39 14.01
C ASN A 438 -30.22 -58.55 12.68
N CYS A 439 -29.78 -59.45 11.79
CA CYS A 439 -30.38 -59.66 10.48
C CYS A 439 -31.19 -60.95 10.45
N THR A 440 -32.41 -60.85 9.91
CA THR A 440 -33.35 -61.96 9.75
C THR A 440 -33.83 -61.98 8.32
N ASP A 441 -33.71 -63.13 7.65
CA ASP A 441 -34.27 -63.35 6.33
C ASP A 441 -34.91 -64.75 6.25
N THR A 442 -35.77 -64.96 5.25
CA THR A 442 -36.53 -66.21 5.06
C THR A 442 -36.15 -66.86 3.74
N SER A 443 -35.83 -68.16 3.79
CA SER A 443 -35.51 -68.95 2.62
C SER A 443 -36.65 -68.95 1.60
N ALA A 444 -36.31 -69.20 0.34
CA ALA A 444 -37.32 -69.68 -0.60
C ALA A 444 -37.93 -70.99 -0.08
N CYS A 445 -39.19 -71.24 -0.45
CA CYS A 445 -39.87 -72.48 -0.09
C CYS A 445 -39.26 -73.67 -0.83
N ALA A 446 -38.96 -74.74 -0.11
CA ALA A 446 -38.57 -76.03 -0.66
C ALA A 446 -39.69 -77.06 -0.51
N THR A 447 -39.95 -77.78 -1.61
CA THR A 447 -40.99 -78.81 -1.67
C THR A 447 -40.47 -80.18 -1.27
N VAL A 448 -41.15 -80.87 -0.36
CA VAL A 448 -40.88 -82.26 0.01
C VAL A 448 -42.00 -83.17 -0.53
N ASN A 449 -41.66 -84.10 -1.43
CA ASN A 449 -42.60 -84.97 -2.15
C ASN A 449 -42.18 -86.45 -2.15
N THR A 450 -42.19 -87.14 -1.01
CA THR A 450 -41.76 -88.55 -0.94
C THR A 450 -42.56 -89.46 -0.02
N VAL A 451 -43.59 -88.98 0.70
CA VAL A 451 -44.53 -89.89 1.39
C VAL A 451 -45.74 -90.17 0.49
N GLY A 452 -45.64 -91.23 -0.32
CA GLY A 452 -46.73 -91.75 -1.16
C GLY A 452 -46.50 -93.20 -1.60
N ILE A 453 -47.28 -94.13 -1.04
CA ILE A 453 -47.26 -95.57 -1.33
C ILE A 453 -48.01 -95.83 -2.64
N ASP A 454 -47.29 -96.12 -3.73
CA ASP A 454 -47.87 -96.48 -5.04
C ASP A 454 -48.03 -98.00 -5.19
N GLU A 455 -49.18 -98.54 -4.82
CA GLU A 455 -49.59 -99.93 -5.10
C GLU A 455 -51.09 -99.99 -5.45
N TYR A 456 -51.50 -99.55 -6.64
CA TYR A 456 -52.92 -99.70 -7.04
C TYR A 456 -53.28 -99.83 -8.55
N GLN A 457 -52.37 -100.12 -9.50
CA GLN A 457 -52.80 -100.18 -10.93
C GLN A 457 -52.28 -101.37 -11.76
N GLN A 458 -52.04 -102.55 -11.16
CA GLN A 458 -51.57 -103.73 -11.90
C GLN A 458 -52.59 -104.86 -12.14
N SER A 459 -53.85 -104.73 -11.70
CA SER A 459 -54.87 -105.80 -11.78
C SER A 459 -55.93 -105.65 -12.90
N ALA A 460 -55.85 -104.65 -13.78
CA ALA A 460 -56.94 -104.32 -14.73
C ALA A 460 -56.83 -104.94 -16.16
N LEU A 461 -55.81 -105.77 -16.45
CA LEU A 461 -55.59 -106.28 -17.82
C LEU A 461 -56.21 -107.67 -18.11
N VAL A 462 -56.40 -108.52 -17.08
CA VAL A 462 -56.97 -109.86 -17.27
C VAL A 462 -57.77 -110.30 -16.04
N ARG A 463 -58.97 -110.86 -16.27
CA ARG A 463 -59.73 -111.58 -15.23
C ARG A 463 -59.95 -113.01 -15.70
N VAL A 464 -59.65 -113.99 -14.83
CA VAL A 464 -59.83 -115.41 -15.15
C VAL A 464 -60.82 -116.03 -14.18
N TYR A 465 -61.89 -116.63 -14.68
CA TYR A 465 -62.97 -117.19 -13.86
C TYR A 465 -63.77 -118.29 -14.59
N PRO A 466 -64.37 -119.25 -13.86
CA PRO A 466 -64.19 -119.48 -12.43
C PRO A 466 -62.78 -119.98 -12.11
N ASN A 467 -62.28 -119.62 -10.93
CA ASN A 467 -61.02 -120.10 -10.39
C ASN A 467 -61.22 -120.42 -8.90
N PRO A 468 -61.22 -121.68 -8.47
CA PRO A 468 -60.89 -122.91 -9.23
C PRO A 468 -61.89 -123.29 -10.35
N SER A 469 -61.48 -124.16 -11.27
CA SER A 469 -62.29 -124.67 -12.40
C SER A 469 -62.25 -126.20 -12.53
N ASN A 470 -63.22 -126.79 -13.23
CA ASN A 470 -63.24 -128.23 -13.57
C ASN A 470 -62.60 -128.51 -14.96
N GLY A 471 -61.76 -127.60 -15.44
CA GLY A 471 -61.16 -127.66 -16.78
C GLY A 471 -61.78 -126.71 -17.80
N LEU A 472 -62.97 -126.16 -17.58
CA LEU A 472 -63.55 -125.10 -18.43
C LEU A 472 -63.54 -123.76 -17.67
N PHE A 473 -62.91 -122.73 -18.24
CA PHE A 473 -62.89 -121.38 -17.67
C PHE A 473 -62.82 -120.30 -18.75
N SER A 474 -63.14 -119.07 -18.36
CA SER A 474 -63.09 -117.89 -19.22
C SER A 474 -61.92 -116.98 -18.88
N ILE A 475 -61.30 -116.41 -19.91
CA ILE A 475 -60.32 -115.33 -19.81
C ILE A 475 -60.99 -114.08 -20.38
N ALA A 476 -61.20 -113.07 -19.54
CA ALA A 476 -61.70 -111.76 -19.94
C ALA A 476 -60.54 -110.78 -20.08
N LEU A 477 -60.34 -110.30 -21.31
CA LEU A 477 -59.26 -109.38 -21.69
C LEU A 477 -59.85 -108.00 -22.00
N SER A 478 -59.26 -106.95 -21.43
CA SER A 478 -59.65 -105.57 -21.72
C SER A 478 -59.10 -105.05 -23.06
N LYS A 479 -58.09 -105.72 -23.65
CA LYS A 479 -57.46 -105.39 -24.94
C LYS A 479 -56.97 -106.66 -25.67
N ASN A 480 -56.64 -106.54 -26.95
CA ASN A 480 -56.01 -107.64 -27.70
C ASN A 480 -54.66 -108.01 -27.06
N ALA A 481 -54.44 -109.30 -26.80
CA ALA A 481 -53.24 -109.76 -26.11
C ALA A 481 -52.86 -111.18 -26.49
N ALA A 482 -51.56 -111.48 -26.39
CA ALA A 482 -51.04 -112.84 -26.45
C ALA A 482 -51.26 -113.52 -25.10
N VAL A 483 -51.95 -114.66 -25.10
CA VAL A 483 -52.24 -115.46 -23.91
C VAL A 483 -51.50 -116.78 -24.00
N GLU A 484 -50.67 -117.03 -22.99
CA GLU A 484 -49.89 -118.23 -22.81
C GLU A 484 -50.34 -118.92 -21.51
N ILE A 485 -50.67 -120.21 -21.60
CA ILE A 485 -51.06 -121.03 -20.44
C ILE A 485 -50.04 -122.15 -20.31
N THR A 486 -49.41 -122.24 -19.15
CA THR A 486 -48.43 -123.28 -18.84
C THR A 486 -48.83 -124.05 -17.60
N ASP A 487 -48.38 -125.31 -17.49
CA ASP A 487 -48.37 -125.99 -16.19
C ASP A 487 -47.20 -125.48 -15.32
N LEU A 488 -47.12 -125.94 -14.06
CA LEU A 488 -46.05 -125.54 -13.12
C LEU A 488 -44.64 -126.03 -13.52
N THR A 489 -44.53 -126.98 -14.46
CA THR A 489 -43.23 -127.42 -15.00
C THR A 489 -42.76 -126.54 -16.16
N GLY A 490 -43.58 -125.56 -16.58
CA GLY A 490 -43.28 -124.66 -17.69
C GLY A 490 -43.68 -125.23 -19.06
N LYS A 491 -44.38 -126.37 -19.12
CA LYS A 491 -44.87 -126.92 -20.39
C LYS A 491 -46.01 -126.05 -20.91
N SER A 492 -45.86 -125.52 -22.12
CA SER A 492 -46.90 -124.73 -22.79
C SER A 492 -48.08 -125.62 -23.17
N ILE A 493 -49.25 -125.27 -22.63
CA ILE A 493 -50.53 -125.93 -22.86
C ILE A 493 -51.31 -125.22 -23.97
N LEU A 494 -51.30 -123.89 -23.94
CA LEU A 494 -51.95 -123.03 -24.94
C LEU A 494 -51.12 -121.77 -25.15
N ASN A 495 -50.94 -121.35 -26.39
CA ASN A 495 -50.29 -120.09 -26.73
C ASN A 495 -50.95 -119.50 -27.98
N GLN A 496 -51.78 -118.47 -27.78
CA GLN A 496 -52.58 -117.86 -28.86
C GLN A 496 -52.80 -116.37 -28.62
N ASN A 497 -53.08 -115.64 -29.69
CA ASN A 497 -53.50 -114.24 -29.62
C ASN A 497 -55.03 -114.17 -29.56
N TYR A 498 -55.54 -113.44 -28.58
CA TYR A 498 -56.97 -113.17 -28.43
C TYR A 498 -57.27 -111.68 -28.63
N THR A 499 -58.45 -111.39 -29.16
CA THR A 499 -58.97 -110.01 -29.18
C THR A 499 -59.54 -109.63 -27.81
N SER A 500 -59.79 -108.34 -27.57
CA SER A 500 -60.51 -107.89 -26.37
C SER A 500 -61.88 -108.56 -26.26
N GLY A 501 -62.29 -108.93 -25.05
CA GLY A 501 -63.54 -109.65 -24.80
C GLY A 501 -63.33 -110.90 -23.95
N GLN A 502 -64.36 -111.74 -23.85
CA GLN A 502 -64.35 -112.97 -23.08
C GLN A 502 -64.14 -114.18 -23.99
N HIS A 503 -63.16 -115.02 -23.65
CA HIS A 503 -62.82 -116.22 -24.41
C HIS A 503 -62.85 -117.45 -23.52
N SER A 504 -63.44 -118.54 -24.01
CA SER A 504 -63.51 -119.80 -23.28
C SER A 504 -62.27 -120.65 -23.56
N VAL A 505 -61.71 -121.23 -22.50
CA VAL A 505 -60.57 -122.14 -22.55
C VAL A 505 -60.99 -123.48 -21.97
N ASP A 506 -60.64 -124.56 -22.68
CA ASP A 506 -60.94 -125.93 -22.31
C ASP A 506 -59.62 -126.71 -22.06
N LEU A 507 -59.41 -127.06 -20.79
CA LEU A 507 -58.33 -127.88 -20.27
C LEU A 507 -58.83 -129.23 -19.75
N THR A 508 -60.06 -129.65 -20.05
CA THR A 508 -60.66 -130.91 -19.52
C THR A 508 -59.79 -132.15 -19.75
N ASN A 509 -59.10 -132.22 -20.90
CA ASN A 509 -58.22 -133.32 -21.27
C ASN A 509 -56.80 -133.28 -20.64
N TYR A 510 -56.52 -132.31 -19.77
CA TYR A 510 -55.24 -132.19 -19.07
C TYR A 510 -55.37 -132.58 -17.59
N SER A 511 -54.26 -132.98 -16.95
CA SER A 511 -54.24 -133.42 -15.55
C SER A 511 -54.77 -132.36 -14.57
N ASN A 512 -55.26 -132.76 -13.41
CA ASN A 512 -55.68 -131.80 -12.37
C ASN A 512 -54.42 -131.18 -11.74
N GLY A 513 -54.45 -129.87 -11.45
CA GLY A 513 -53.27 -129.13 -11.04
C GLY A 513 -53.37 -127.61 -11.20
N ILE A 514 -52.24 -126.94 -10.94
CA ILE A 514 -52.13 -125.49 -11.07
C ILE A 514 -51.60 -125.13 -12.45
N TYR A 515 -52.23 -124.14 -13.06
CA TYR A 515 -51.83 -123.54 -14.34
C TYR A 515 -51.56 -122.06 -14.16
N LEU A 516 -50.62 -121.52 -14.94
CA LEU A 516 -50.32 -120.08 -14.98
C LEU A 516 -50.82 -119.52 -16.31
N VAL A 517 -51.69 -118.51 -16.23
CA VAL A 517 -52.19 -117.75 -17.37
C VAL A 517 -51.40 -116.46 -17.46
N LYS A 518 -50.52 -116.37 -18.45
CA LYS A 518 -49.67 -115.22 -18.72
C LYS A 518 -50.23 -114.45 -19.91
N VAL A 519 -50.54 -113.18 -19.71
CA VAL A 519 -51.08 -112.28 -20.73
C VAL A 519 -50.07 -111.21 -21.06
N ARG A 520 -49.72 -111.07 -22.34
CA ARG A 520 -48.77 -110.07 -22.84
C ARG A 520 -49.46 -109.17 -23.86
N GLY A 521 -49.50 -107.87 -23.60
CA GLY A 521 -50.10 -106.87 -24.50
C GLY A 521 -49.62 -105.47 -24.16
N ASN A 522 -49.37 -104.63 -25.19
CA ASN A 522 -48.91 -103.23 -25.05
C ASN A 522 -47.72 -103.03 -24.08
N GLY A 523 -46.72 -103.92 -24.14
CA GLY A 523 -45.50 -103.79 -23.32
C GLY A 523 -45.64 -104.22 -21.85
N VAL A 524 -46.81 -104.69 -21.42
CA VAL A 524 -47.07 -105.16 -20.06
C VAL A 524 -47.31 -106.68 -20.04
N VAL A 525 -46.83 -107.33 -18.98
CA VAL A 525 -47.01 -108.76 -18.73
C VAL A 525 -47.77 -108.94 -17.41
N SER A 526 -48.92 -109.60 -17.46
CA SER A 526 -49.69 -109.99 -16.27
C SER A 526 -49.74 -111.51 -16.15
N THR A 527 -49.67 -112.04 -14.93
CA THR A 527 -49.71 -113.49 -14.68
C THR A 527 -50.75 -113.80 -13.62
N THR A 528 -51.73 -114.65 -13.95
CA THR A 528 -52.78 -115.10 -13.03
C THR A 528 -52.71 -116.61 -12.87
N LYS A 529 -52.80 -117.10 -11.62
CA LYS A 529 -52.82 -118.54 -11.31
C LYS A 529 -54.24 -119.10 -11.42
N ILE A 530 -54.41 -120.25 -12.08
CA ILE A 530 -55.66 -121.03 -12.14
C ILE A 530 -55.47 -122.39 -11.47
N ILE A 531 -56.47 -122.84 -10.72
CA ILE A 531 -56.51 -124.17 -10.10
C ILE A 531 -57.54 -125.01 -10.85
N LYS A 532 -57.12 -126.15 -11.43
CA LYS A 532 -58.00 -127.17 -12.02
C LYS A 532 -58.15 -128.34 -11.05
N HIS A 533 -59.38 -128.66 -10.65
CA HIS A 533 -59.69 -129.79 -9.77
C HIS A 533 -59.98 -131.08 -10.51
#